data_AF-A0AAD3VRW7-F1
#
_entry.id   AF-A0AAD3VRW7-F1
#
_cell.length_a   1.000
_cell.length_b   1.000
_cell.length_c   1.000
_cell.angle_alpha   90.00
_cell.angle_beta   90.00
_cell.angle_gamma   90.00
#
_symmetry.space_group_name_H-M   'P 1'
#
loop_
_entity.id
_entity.type
_entity.pdbx_description
1 polymer ?
#
loop_
_entity_poly.entity_id
_entity_poly.type
_entity_poly.pdbx_seq_one_letter_code
_entity_poly.pdbx_strand_id
1 'polypeptide(L)'
;MFKAPEPIDAKKRDQMIEAVAQRVQQFGMLVPAIFFLEMNKPLSYIGAQAMHFFSPIIGVLFPTFEDYAYFLEDRENVELLIQKLESLSEQEEEARRQAKKEKQLKKQAKRASLLDEAQQMDKDLPSQ
;
A
#
# COMPACT_ATOMS: atom_id res chain seq x y z
N MET A 1 -16.53 23.27 -27.47
CA MET A 1 -16.96 21.87 -27.72
C MET A 1 -16.53 21.04 -26.54
N PHE A 2 -17.47 20.52 -25.76
CA PHE A 2 -17.20 19.51 -24.74
C PHE A 2 -16.83 18.23 -25.49
N LYS A 3 -15.55 17.83 -25.45
CA LYS A 3 -15.11 16.57 -26.04
C LYS A 3 -15.39 15.51 -24.99
N ALA A 4 -16.26 14.54 -25.29
CA ALA A 4 -16.46 13.42 -24.39
C ALA A 4 -15.09 12.74 -24.15
N PRO A 5 -14.75 12.38 -22.90
CA PRO A 5 -13.54 11.63 -22.64
C PRO A 5 -13.55 10.36 -23.51
N GLU A 6 -12.44 10.08 -24.19
CA GLU A 6 -12.28 8.83 -24.93
C GLU A 6 -12.35 7.66 -23.93
N PRO A 7 -12.99 6.52 -24.27
CA PRO A 7 -13.02 5.35 -23.41
C PRO A 7 -11.61 4.97 -22.97
N ILE A 8 -11.42 4.74 -21.67
CA ILE A 8 -10.14 4.30 -21.14
C ILE A 8 -9.90 2.87 -21.63
N ASP A 9 -8.84 2.68 -22.42
CA ASP A 9 -8.42 1.33 -22.81
C ASP A 9 -7.80 0.58 -21.61
N ALA A 10 -7.74 -0.75 -21.71
CA ALA A 10 -7.24 -1.60 -20.62
C ALA A 10 -5.80 -1.24 -20.21
N LYS A 11 -4.95 -0.81 -21.16
CA LYS A 11 -3.55 -0.45 -20.87
C LYS A 11 -3.48 0.83 -20.05
N LYS A 12 -4.24 1.86 -20.43
CA LYS A 12 -4.33 3.13 -19.70
C LYS A 12 -4.95 2.91 -18.33
N ARG A 13 -6.00 2.09 -18.22
CA ARG A 13 -6.60 1.68 -16.94
C ARG A 13 -5.55 1.08 -16.00
N ASP A 14 -4.82 0.09 -16.47
CA ASP A 14 -3.83 -0.63 -15.64
C ASP A 14 -2.68 0.30 -15.21
N GLN A 15 -2.25 1.21 -16.08
CA GLN A 15 -1.28 2.26 -15.74
C GLN A 15 -1.80 3.21 -14.67
N MET A 16 -3.08 3.59 -14.74
CA MET A 16 -3.71 4.46 -13.74
C MET A 16 -3.83 3.75 -12.39
N ILE A 17 -4.25 2.48 -12.38
CA ILE A 17 -4.30 1.64 -11.16
C ILE A 17 -2.93 1.60 -10.50
N GLU A 18 -1.89 1.28 -11.27
CA GLU A 18 -0.52 1.21 -10.75
C GLU A 18 -0.07 2.57 -10.18
N ALA A 19 -0.33 3.66 -10.90
CA ALA A 19 0.07 5.00 -10.48
C ALA A 19 -0.64 5.46 -9.18
N VAL A 20 -1.90 5.10 -8.98
CA VAL A 20 -2.63 5.37 -7.73
C VAL A 20 -2.10 4.48 -6.62
N ALA A 21 -1.99 3.18 -6.86
CA ALA A 21 -1.58 2.20 -5.87
C ALA A 21 -0.19 2.51 -5.31
N GLN A 22 0.77 2.86 -6.17
CA GLN A 22 2.11 3.27 -5.76
C GLN A 22 2.10 4.53 -4.89
N ARG A 23 1.30 5.53 -5.22
CA ARG A 23 1.18 6.75 -4.40
C ARG A 23 0.60 6.43 -3.02
N VAL A 24 -0.50 5.69 -2.98
CA VAL A 24 -1.14 5.28 -1.71
C VAL A 24 -0.15 4.49 -0.83
N GLN A 25 0.61 3.58 -1.45
CA GLN A 25 1.67 2.84 -0.77
C GLN A 25 2.75 3.76 -0.21
N GLN A 26 3.27 4.69 -1.01
CA GLN A 26 4.32 5.64 -0.59
C GLN A 26 3.89 6.49 0.61
N PHE A 27 2.60 6.82 0.71
CA PHE A 27 2.05 7.54 1.86
C PHE A 27 1.71 6.66 3.06
N GLY A 28 1.87 5.33 2.97
CA GLY A 28 1.50 4.39 4.04
C GLY A 28 0.00 4.31 4.28
N MET A 29 -0.82 4.55 3.26
CA MET A 29 -2.28 4.68 3.36
C MET A 29 -3.06 3.51 2.75
N LEU A 30 -2.44 2.34 2.53
CA LEU A 30 -3.08 1.20 1.88
C LEU A 30 -4.40 0.80 2.58
N VAL A 31 -4.35 0.52 3.88
CA VAL A 31 -5.53 0.13 4.68
C VAL A 31 -6.65 1.19 4.68
N PRO A 32 -6.39 2.46 5.02
CA PRO A 32 -7.46 3.48 4.99
C PRO A 32 -8.00 3.75 3.58
N ALA A 33 -7.17 3.63 2.53
CA ALA A 33 -7.62 3.80 1.15
C ALA A 33 -8.54 2.65 0.70
N ILE A 34 -8.19 1.40 1.01
CA ILE A 34 -9.06 0.23 0.76
C ILE A 34 -10.40 0.43 1.45
N PHE A 35 -10.39 0.76 2.75
CA PHE A 35 -11.60 1.00 3.51
C PHE A 35 -12.47 2.12 2.92
N PHE A 36 -11.85 3.24 2.56
CA PHE A 36 -12.56 4.36 1.93
C PHE A 36 -13.19 3.95 0.59
N LEU A 37 -12.46 3.24 -0.26
CA LEU A 37 -12.95 2.78 -1.56
C LEU A 37 -14.07 1.75 -1.41
N GLU A 38 -13.95 0.81 -0.47
CA GLU A 38 -14.99 -0.17 -0.13
C GLU A 38 -16.30 0.50 0.32
N MET A 39 -16.20 1.43 1.27
CA MET A 39 -17.36 2.18 1.76
C MET A 39 -18.04 3.01 0.67
N ASN A 40 -17.25 3.49 -0.28
CA ASN A 40 -17.70 4.36 -1.35
C ASN A 40 -17.78 3.64 -2.70
N LYS A 41 -17.82 2.31 -2.74
CA LYS A 41 -18.10 1.55 -3.98
C LYS A 41 -19.27 2.08 -4.83
N PRO A 42 -20.36 2.68 -4.29
CA PRO A 42 -21.38 3.36 -5.11
C PRO A 42 -21.00 4.76 -5.65
N LEU A 43 -19.70 5.11 -5.70
CA LEU A 43 -19.17 6.44 -6.07
C LEU A 43 -19.54 6.95 -7.46
N SER A 44 -20.05 6.10 -8.37
CA SER A 44 -20.65 6.55 -9.64
C SER A 44 -21.71 7.64 -9.42
N TYR A 45 -22.31 7.75 -8.23
CA TYR A 45 -23.33 8.76 -7.91
C TYR A 45 -22.78 10.08 -7.33
N ILE A 46 -21.55 10.11 -6.79
CA ILE A 46 -20.98 11.29 -6.08
C ILE A 46 -19.88 11.99 -6.90
N GLY A 47 -19.45 11.41 -8.02
CA GLY A 47 -18.38 11.94 -8.88
C GLY A 47 -18.50 13.44 -9.17
N ALA A 48 -19.68 13.90 -9.61
CA ALA A 48 -19.88 15.30 -9.99
C ALA A 48 -19.76 16.32 -8.85
N GLN A 49 -20.10 15.96 -7.61
CA GLN A 49 -20.01 16.87 -6.45
C GLN A 49 -18.67 16.75 -5.71
N ALA A 50 -18.08 15.55 -5.67
CA ALA A 50 -16.72 15.35 -5.18
C ALA A 50 -15.69 16.14 -6.03
N MET A 51 -15.96 16.34 -7.33
CA MET A 51 -15.12 17.15 -8.23
C MET A 51 -14.85 18.57 -7.72
N HIS A 52 -15.83 19.24 -7.13
CA HIS A 52 -15.66 20.60 -6.62
C HIS A 52 -14.94 20.65 -5.27
N PHE A 53 -15.11 19.61 -4.45
CA PHE A 53 -14.54 19.56 -3.11
C PHE A 53 -13.03 19.23 -3.11
N PHE A 54 -12.59 18.30 -3.97
CA PHE A 54 -11.19 17.83 -4.00
C PHE A 54 -10.32 18.46 -5.09
N SER A 55 -10.87 19.34 -5.93
CA SER A 55 -10.14 20.07 -7.00
C SER A 55 -8.77 20.65 -6.55
N PRO A 56 -8.61 21.26 -5.36
CA PRO A 56 -7.34 21.86 -4.95
C PRO A 56 -6.23 20.85 -4.63
N ILE A 57 -6.60 19.60 -4.30
CA ILE A 57 -5.68 18.57 -3.79
C ILE A 57 -5.28 17.60 -4.92
N ILE A 58 -6.21 17.34 -5.84
CA ILE A 58 -6.04 16.33 -6.87
C ILE A 58 -5.00 16.74 -7.93
N GLY A 59 -4.86 18.03 -8.24
CA GLY A 59 -3.83 18.52 -9.16
C GLY A 59 -2.38 18.23 -8.72
N VAL A 60 -2.16 17.94 -7.43
CA VAL A 60 -0.84 17.54 -6.90
C VAL A 60 -0.59 16.04 -7.07
N LEU A 61 -1.64 15.22 -7.04
CA LEU A 61 -1.51 13.77 -7.19
C LEU A 61 -1.57 13.31 -8.66
N PHE A 62 -2.31 13.99 -9.53
CA PHE A 62 -2.66 13.46 -10.86
C PHE A 62 -2.54 14.50 -12.00
N PRO A 63 -1.89 14.16 -13.14
CA PRO A 63 -1.62 15.11 -14.23
C PRO A 63 -2.87 15.49 -15.07
N THR A 64 -3.93 14.68 -15.11
CA THR A 64 -5.22 15.00 -15.76
C THR A 64 -6.39 14.49 -14.92
N PHE A 65 -7.00 15.37 -14.11
CA PHE A 65 -8.09 15.01 -13.19
C PHE A 65 -9.30 14.35 -13.88
N GLU A 66 -9.61 14.76 -15.10
CA GLU A 66 -10.74 14.26 -15.91
C GLU A 66 -10.62 12.76 -16.22
N ASP A 67 -9.40 12.29 -16.51
CA ASP A 67 -9.16 10.86 -16.77
C ASP A 67 -9.42 10.04 -15.50
N TYR A 68 -8.96 10.52 -14.34
CA TYR A 68 -9.15 9.83 -13.06
C TYR A 68 -10.60 9.87 -12.58
N ALA A 69 -11.32 10.97 -12.84
CA ALA A 69 -12.76 11.04 -12.55
C ALA A 69 -13.53 10.00 -13.38
N TYR A 70 -13.31 9.97 -14.70
CA TYR A 70 -13.93 8.98 -15.59
C TYR A 70 -13.52 7.54 -15.23
N PHE A 71 -12.27 7.31 -14.83
CA PHE A 71 -11.79 6.02 -14.33
C PHE A 71 -12.56 5.56 -13.08
N LEU A 72 -12.76 6.45 -12.09
CA LEU A 72 -13.41 6.14 -10.81
C LEU A 72 -14.95 6.02 -10.92
N GLU A 73 -15.56 6.52 -12.01
CA GLU A 73 -17.00 6.34 -12.27
C GLU A 73 -17.35 4.89 -12.60
N ASP A 74 -16.41 4.14 -13.17
CA ASP A 74 -16.57 2.73 -13.50
C ASP A 74 -16.28 1.85 -12.26
N ARG A 75 -17.31 1.11 -11.83
CA ARG A 75 -17.23 0.21 -10.68
C ARG A 75 -16.20 -0.90 -10.89
N GLU A 76 -16.00 -1.39 -12.11
CA GLU A 76 -15.01 -2.42 -12.39
C GLU A 76 -13.58 -1.90 -12.16
N ASN A 77 -13.32 -0.65 -12.58
CA ASN A 77 -12.04 0.01 -12.35
C ASN A 77 -11.75 0.23 -10.86
N VAL A 78 -12.77 0.63 -10.09
CA VAL A 78 -12.66 0.78 -8.62
C VAL A 78 -12.35 -0.57 -7.96
N GLU A 79 -13.02 -1.64 -8.39
CA GLU A 79 -12.78 -2.99 -7.86
C GLU A 79 -11.35 -3.46 -8.17
N LEU A 80 -10.86 -3.26 -9.39
CA LEU A 80 -9.49 -3.59 -9.77
C LEU A 80 -8.45 -2.78 -8.98
N LEU A 81 -8.73 -1.51 -8.69
CA LEU A 81 -7.89 -0.69 -7.84
C LEU A 81 -7.85 -1.23 -6.40
N ILE A 82 -9.00 -1.60 -5.83
CA ILE A 82 -9.06 -2.17 -4.48
C ILE A 82 -8.24 -3.46 -4.40
N GLN A 83 -8.43 -4.40 -5.33
CA GLN A 83 -7.67 -5.66 -5.38
C GLN A 83 -6.16 -5.42 -5.45
N LYS A 84 -5.73 -4.41 -6.23
CA LYS A 84 -4.32 -4.03 -6.29
C LYS A 84 -3.81 -3.50 -4.95
N LEU A 85 -4.57 -2.65 -4.28
CA LEU A 85 -4.20 -2.11 -2.96
C LEU A 85 -4.14 -3.21 -1.89
N GLU A 86 -5.09 -4.14 -1.91
CA GLU A 86 -5.12 -5.31 -1.01
C GLU A 86 -3.87 -6.17 -1.21
N SER A 87 -3.51 -6.48 -2.47
CA SER A 87 -2.30 -7.24 -2.78
C SER A 87 -1.02 -6.56 -2.26
N LEU A 88 -0.90 -5.23 -2.39
CA LEU A 88 0.23 -4.49 -1.83
C LEU A 88 0.24 -4.52 -0.29
N SER A 89 -0.94 -4.42 0.33
CA SER A 89 -1.07 -4.46 1.79
C SER A 89 -0.65 -5.81 2.36
N GLU A 90 -1.03 -6.90 1.70
CA GLU A 90 -0.61 -8.25 2.05
C GLU A 90 0.91 -8.41 1.93
N GLN A 91 1.51 -7.95 0.83
CA GLN A 91 2.95 -7.99 0.61
C GLN A 91 3.74 -7.23 1.70
N GLU A 92 3.27 -6.04 2.10
CA GLU A 92 3.89 -5.27 3.18
C GLU A 92 3.78 -5.97 4.53
N GLU A 93 2.63 -6.59 4.81
CA GLU A 93 2.44 -7.34 6.04
C GLU A 93 3.36 -8.57 6.10
N GLU A 94 3.45 -9.32 5.00
CA GLU A 94 4.34 -10.47 4.86
C GLU A 94 5.81 -10.08 5.04
N ALA A 95 6.27 -9.03 4.35
CA ALA A 95 7.63 -8.51 4.49
C ALA A 95 7.92 -8.10 5.94
N ARG A 96 6.97 -7.44 6.60
CA ARG A 96 7.09 -7.05 8.02
C ARG A 96 7.14 -8.27 8.94
N ARG A 97 6.34 -9.30 8.68
CA ARG A 97 6.33 -10.56 9.46
C ARG A 97 7.67 -11.29 9.29
N GLN A 98 8.19 -11.39 8.07
CA GLN A 98 9.49 -12.01 7.79
C GLN A 98 10.64 -11.26 8.47
N ALA A 99 10.69 -9.92 8.34
CA ALA A 99 11.71 -9.10 8.99
C ALA A 99 11.68 -9.22 10.52
N LYS A 100 10.49 -9.35 11.13
CA LYS A 100 10.36 -9.60 12.58
C LYS A 100 10.90 -10.97 12.97
N LYS A 101 10.57 -12.03 12.22
CA LYS A 101 11.06 -13.40 12.46
C LYS A 101 12.59 -13.46 12.35
N GLU A 102 13.17 -12.87 11.32
CA GLU A 102 14.62 -12.84 11.11
C GLU A 102 15.35 -12.10 12.25
N LYS A 103 14.85 -10.92 12.66
CA LYS A 103 15.39 -10.17 13.81
C LYS A 103 15.33 -10.99 15.10
N GLN A 104 14.23 -11.72 15.32
CA GLN A 104 14.05 -12.55 16.50
C GLN A 104 15.02 -13.75 16.50
N LEU A 105 15.19 -14.42 15.36
CA LEU A 105 16.13 -15.53 15.20
C LEU A 105 17.59 -15.07 15.43
N LYS A 106 17.99 -13.94 14.83
CA LYS A 106 19.32 -13.33 15.06
C LYS A 106 19.56 -12.99 16.53
N LYS A 107 18.54 -12.45 17.22
CA LYS A 107 18.62 -12.13 18.66
C LYS A 107 18.76 -13.40 19.51
N GLN A 108 18.04 -14.48 19.18
CA GLN A 108 18.14 -15.75 19.88
C GLN A 108 19.51 -16.41 19.67
N ALA A 109 20.00 -16.48 18.44
CA ALA A 109 21.31 -17.03 18.12
C ALA A 109 22.45 -16.27 18.84
N LYS A 110 22.41 -14.93 18.83
CA LYS A 110 23.38 -14.11 19.57
C LYS A 110 23.30 -14.34 21.08
N ARG A 111 22.10 -14.53 21.63
CA ARG A 111 21.93 -14.77 23.08
C ARG A 111 22.44 -16.16 23.47
N ALA A 112 22.21 -17.17 22.62
CA ALA A 112 22.76 -18.51 22.83
C ALA A 112 24.30 -18.49 22.82
N SER A 113 24.92 -17.86 21.81
CA SER A 113 26.40 -17.78 21.74
C SER A 113 27.01 -17.05 22.95
N LEU A 114 26.39 -15.98 23.43
CA LEU A 114 26.85 -15.26 24.63
C LEU A 114 26.73 -16.09 25.92
N LEU A 115 25.72 -16.96 26.02
CA LEU A 115 25.57 -17.87 27.16
C LEU A 115 26.63 -18.97 27.12
N ASP A 116 26.90 -19.52 25.93
CA ASP A 116 27.96 -20.51 25.72
C ASP A 116 29.35 -19.93 26.07
N GLU A 117 29.64 -18.70 25.63
CA GLU A 117 30.86 -17.96 25.97
C GLU A 117 30.99 -17.72 27.49
N ALA A 118 29.93 -17.27 28.16
CA ALA A 118 29.95 -17.03 29.61
C ALA A 118 30.18 -18.32 30.41
N GLN A 119 29.61 -19.44 29.96
CA GLN A 119 29.82 -20.75 30.59
C GLN A 119 31.23 -21.31 30.39
N GLN A 120 31.91 -20.94 29.30
CA GLN A 120 33.32 -21.28 29.09
C GLN A 120 34.22 -20.46 30.02
N MET A 121 33.98 -19.16 30.14
CA MET A 121 34.76 -18.28 31.03
C MET A 121 34.68 -18.68 32.52
N ASP A 122 33.52 -19.15 32.97
CA ASP A 122 33.34 -19.61 34.36
C ASP A 122 34.13 -20.90 34.67
N LYS A 123 34.32 -21.77 33.67
CA LYS A 123 35.10 -23.03 33.81
C LYS A 123 36.61 -22.82 33.78
N ASP A 124 37.08 -21.76 33.12
CA ASP A 124 38.49 -21.41 33.03
C ASP A 124 38.97 -20.53 34.20
N LEU A 125 38.09 -20.22 35.16
CA LEU A 125 38.44 -19.47 36.36
C LEU A 125 39.31 -20.35 37.27
N PRO A 126 40.55 -19.96 37.61
CA PRO A 126 41.41 -20.78 38.43
C PRO A 126 40.77 -20.98 39.81
N SER A 127 40.51 -22.23 40.16
CA SER A 127 40.10 -22.61 41.51
C SER A 127 41.17 -22.14 42.50
N GLN A 128 40.82 -21.16 43.33
CA GLN A 128 41.64 -20.75 44.47
C GLN A 128 41.65 -21.85 45.55
#